data_AF-A0A0H3K0B5-F1
#
_entry.id   AF-A0A0H3K0B5-F1
#
_cell.length_a   1.000
_cell.length_b   1.000
_cell.length_c   1.000
_cell.angle_alpha   90.00
_cell.angle_beta   90.00
_cell.angle_gamma   90.00
#
_symmetry.space_group_name_H-M   'P 1'
#
loop_
_entity.id
_entity.type
_entity.pdbx_description
1 polymer ?
#
loop_
_entity_poly.entity_id
_entity_poly.type
_entity_poly.pdbx_seq_one_letter_code
_entity_poly.pdbx_strand_id
1 'polypeptide(L)'
;MPRFLRCLPRSLAISGLSCSCWSWGAIASPLPIERQGSCPLGYYASGSYCVPGRQARPAVLKLGNCPVGWYASGNYCLASQTARPVIPKLGSCPIGSYANGNYCVLTR
;
A
#
# COMPACT_ATOMS: atom_id res chain seq x y z
N MET A 1 -1.46 -39.53 3.03
CA MET A 1 -2.78 -39.88 3.62
C MET A 1 -3.04 -39.01 4.84
N PRO A 2 -3.66 -37.82 4.72
CA PRO A 2 -4.00 -37.03 5.90
C PRO A 2 -5.42 -37.37 6.38
N ARG A 3 -5.50 -37.54 7.70
CA ARG A 3 -6.68 -37.87 8.48
C ARG A 3 -7.68 -36.72 8.39
N PHE A 4 -8.87 -37.00 7.85
CA PHE A 4 -10.03 -36.12 7.94
C PHE A 4 -10.38 -35.89 9.42
N LEU A 5 -10.10 -34.68 9.94
CA LEU A 5 -10.72 -34.20 11.17
C LEU A 5 -12.19 -33.89 10.86
N ARG A 6 -13.05 -34.85 11.18
CA ARG A 6 -14.50 -34.72 11.14
C ARG A 6 -14.94 -33.57 12.07
N CYS A 7 -15.40 -32.46 11.50
CA CYS A 7 -16.33 -31.58 12.18
C CYS A 7 -17.70 -32.29 12.20
N LEU A 8 -17.96 -33.05 13.25
CA LEU A 8 -19.27 -33.64 13.51
C LEU A 8 -20.23 -32.51 13.93
N PRO A 9 -21.37 -32.29 13.26
CA PRO A 9 -22.32 -31.26 13.67
C PRO A 9 -23.08 -31.80 14.87
N ARG A 10 -22.69 -31.37 16.07
CA ARG A 10 -23.53 -31.59 17.26
C ARG A 10 -24.61 -30.52 17.24
N SER A 11 -25.72 -30.88 16.60
CA SER A 11 -27.00 -30.20 16.70
C SER A 11 -27.30 -29.83 18.15
N LEU A 12 -27.50 -28.55 18.41
CA LEU A 12 -28.52 -28.04 19.33
C LEU A 12 -28.80 -26.59 18.94
N ALA A 13 -30.05 -26.37 18.60
CA ALA A 13 -30.61 -25.16 18.03
C ALA A 13 -30.45 -23.96 18.96
N ILE A 14 -29.98 -22.83 18.41
CA ILE A 14 -30.51 -21.51 18.75
C ILE A 14 -30.59 -20.73 17.44
N SER A 15 -31.81 -20.38 17.08
CA SER A 15 -32.20 -19.62 15.89
C SER A 15 -31.41 -18.32 15.75
N GLY A 16 -30.72 -18.17 14.63
CA GLY A 16 -30.01 -16.95 14.28
C GLY A 16 -28.92 -17.23 13.26
N LEU A 17 -29.29 -17.33 11.98
CA LEU A 17 -28.36 -17.21 10.87
C LEU A 17 -27.71 -15.81 10.93
N SER A 18 -26.67 -15.67 11.74
CA SER A 18 -25.68 -14.62 11.52
C SER A 18 -24.40 -15.36 11.19
N CYS A 19 -24.24 -15.70 9.91
CA CYS A 19 -22.93 -15.88 9.32
C CYS A 19 -22.22 -14.54 9.53
N SER A 20 -21.52 -14.41 10.66
CA SER A 20 -20.55 -13.34 10.86
C SER A 20 -19.43 -13.61 9.86
N CYS A 21 -19.63 -13.18 8.62
CA CYS A 21 -18.58 -12.99 7.65
C CYS A 21 -17.64 -11.97 8.27
N TRP A 22 -16.58 -12.46 8.90
CA TRP A 22 -15.49 -11.60 9.34
C TRP A 22 -15.04 -10.84 8.10
N SER A 23 -15.35 -9.55 8.08
CA SER A 23 -15.06 -8.68 6.95
C SER A 23 -13.55 -8.52 6.89
N TRP A 24 -12.91 -9.26 5.98
CA TRP A 24 -11.49 -9.11 5.71
C TRP A 24 -11.29 -7.73 5.09
N GLY A 25 -10.68 -6.81 5.83
CA GLY A 25 -10.33 -5.49 5.31
C GLY A 25 -9.37 -5.63 4.12
N ALA A 26 -9.73 -5.03 2.99
CA ALA A 26 -8.85 -4.95 1.83
C ALA A 26 -7.64 -4.06 2.17
N ILE A 27 -6.46 -4.66 2.26
CA ILE A 27 -5.21 -3.94 2.45
C ILE A 27 -4.84 -3.31 1.10
N ALA A 28 -4.77 -1.96 1.06
CA ALA A 28 -4.33 -1.23 -0.12
C ALA A 28 -2.94 -1.72 -0.55
N SER A 29 -2.87 -2.37 -1.71
CA SER A 29 -1.64 -2.97 -2.22
C SER A 29 -0.78 -1.88 -2.86
N PRO A 30 0.52 -1.80 -2.57
CA PRO A 30 1.43 -0.92 -3.29
C PRO A 30 1.38 -1.23 -4.80
N LEU A 31 1.47 -0.20 -5.63
CA LEU A 31 1.41 -0.30 -7.09
C LEU A 31 2.82 -0.46 -7.68
N PRO A 32 2.96 -1.10 -8.85
CA PRO A 32 4.20 -1.09 -9.60
C PRO A 32 4.56 0.34 -10.03
N ILE A 33 5.84 0.68 -9.89
CA ILE A 33 6.37 2.01 -10.22
C ILE A 33 7.38 1.90 -11.37
N GLU A 34 7.52 2.96 -12.16
CA GLU A 34 8.52 3.01 -13.22
C GLU A 34 9.93 2.98 -12.64
N ARG A 35 10.82 2.17 -13.23
CA ARG A 35 12.19 2.03 -12.76
C ARG A 35 13.08 3.17 -13.26
N GLN A 36 13.36 4.12 -12.39
CA GLN A 36 14.42 5.11 -12.52
C GLN A 36 15.68 4.67 -11.75
N GLY A 37 16.53 3.85 -12.39
CA GLY A 37 17.76 3.31 -11.77
C GLY A 37 17.49 2.09 -10.88
N SER A 38 17.89 2.14 -9.60
CA SER A 38 17.72 1.01 -8.66
C SER A 38 16.35 1.00 -8.00
N CYS A 39 15.69 -0.15 -7.90
CA CYS A 39 14.40 -0.27 -7.21
C CYS A 39 14.53 -0.02 -5.70
N PRO A 40 13.50 0.59 -5.06
CA PRO A 40 13.53 0.86 -3.63
C PRO A 40 13.32 -0.41 -2.80
N LEU A 41 13.57 -0.31 -1.49
CA LEU A 41 13.46 -1.44 -0.57
C LEU A 41 12.05 -2.08 -0.59
N GLY A 42 12.01 -3.41 -0.71
CA GLY A 42 10.76 -4.18 -0.78
C GLY A 42 10.16 -4.29 -2.18
N TYR A 43 10.74 -3.63 -3.18
CA TYR A 43 10.41 -3.81 -4.58
C TYR A 43 11.45 -4.66 -5.31
N TYR A 44 11.01 -5.40 -6.30
CA TYR A 44 11.88 -6.18 -7.18
C TYR A 44 11.83 -5.64 -8.61
N ALA A 45 12.98 -5.71 -9.27
CA ALA A 45 13.14 -5.29 -10.64
C ALA A 45 12.44 -6.29 -11.59
N SER A 46 11.38 -5.86 -12.27
CA SER A 46 10.80 -6.59 -13.41
C SER A 46 10.75 -5.70 -14.66
N GLY A 47 11.61 -5.96 -15.65
CA GLY A 47 11.65 -5.19 -16.90
C GLY A 47 12.04 -3.72 -16.68
N SER A 48 11.19 -2.78 -17.11
CA SER A 48 11.33 -1.33 -16.87
C SER A 48 10.58 -0.83 -15.63
N TYR A 49 10.04 -1.74 -14.82
CA TYR A 49 9.24 -1.41 -13.63
C TYR A 49 9.84 -2.04 -12.37
N CYS A 50 9.50 -1.45 -11.23
CA CYS A 50 9.73 -2.01 -9.91
C CYS A 50 8.40 -2.51 -9.39
N VAL A 51 8.30 -3.82 -9.18
CA VAL A 51 7.08 -4.47 -8.74
C VAL A 51 7.15 -4.68 -7.21
N PRO A 52 6.08 -4.37 -6.47
CA PRO A 52 6.09 -4.48 -5.03
C PRO A 52 6.02 -5.94 -4.56
N GLY A 53 6.88 -6.31 -3.62
CA GLY A 53 6.78 -7.57 -2.87
C GLY A 53 5.87 -7.46 -1.63
N ARG A 54 5.82 -8.54 -0.83
CA ARG A 54 5.00 -8.61 0.40
C ARG A 54 5.32 -7.54 1.46
N GLN A 55 6.55 -7.03 1.46
CA GLN A 55 7.03 -6.01 2.40
C GLN A 55 7.19 -4.64 1.72
N ALA A 56 6.73 -4.49 0.48
CA ALA A 56 6.79 -3.22 -0.21
C ALA A 56 5.93 -2.19 0.52
N ARG A 57 6.47 -0.98 0.62
CA ARG A 57 5.77 0.19 1.15
C ARG A 57 5.46 1.11 -0.01
N PRO A 58 4.43 1.95 0.06
CA PRO A 58 4.17 2.92 -0.99
C PRO A 58 5.44 3.72 -1.31
N ALA A 59 5.79 3.76 -2.60
CA ALA A 59 6.96 4.44 -3.11
C ALA A 59 6.54 5.39 -4.23
N VAL A 60 7.18 6.56 -4.28
CA VAL A 60 6.98 7.54 -5.35
C VAL A 60 8.32 8.00 -5.90
N LEU A 61 8.38 8.39 -7.17
CA LEU A 61 9.59 8.98 -7.74
C LEU A 61 10.01 10.23 -6.94
N LYS A 62 11.31 10.38 -6.72
CA LYS A 62 11.90 11.52 -6.02
C LYS A 62 12.01 12.73 -6.96
N LEU A 63 11.09 13.67 -6.82
CA LEU A 63 11.08 14.95 -7.51
C LEU A 63 11.64 16.01 -6.56
N GLY A 64 12.95 16.02 -6.33
CA GLY A 64 13.58 16.93 -5.35
C GLY A 64 13.51 16.41 -3.93
N ASN A 65 12.92 17.18 -2.99
CA ASN A 65 12.89 16.79 -1.58
C ASN A 65 11.67 15.94 -1.24
N CYS A 66 11.85 14.88 -0.44
CA CYS A 66 10.74 14.02 -0.05
C CYS A 66 9.75 14.75 0.89
N PRO A 67 8.45 14.49 0.76
CA PRO A 67 7.43 15.14 1.58
C PRO A 67 7.46 14.65 3.03
N VAL A 68 6.71 15.33 3.91
CA VAL A 68 6.69 14.99 5.34
C VAL A 68 6.16 13.57 5.56
N GLY A 69 6.86 12.80 6.41
CA GLY A 69 6.54 11.39 6.65
C GLY A 69 7.03 10.45 5.54
N TRP A 70 7.77 10.93 4.54
CA TRP A 70 8.42 10.09 3.54
C TRP A 70 9.95 10.21 3.68
N TYR A 71 10.67 9.14 3.38
CA TYR A 71 12.14 9.10 3.45
C TYR A 71 12.75 8.77 2.09
N ALA A 72 13.88 9.39 1.78
CA ALA A 72 14.58 9.16 0.53
C ALA A 72 15.26 7.78 0.52
N SER A 73 15.04 7.02 -0.54
CA SER A 73 15.67 5.74 -0.83
C SER A 73 16.10 5.73 -2.29
N GLY A 74 17.33 6.16 -2.55
CA GLY A 74 17.85 6.38 -3.91
C GLY A 74 17.03 7.44 -4.67
N ASN A 75 16.48 7.03 -5.82
CA ASN A 75 15.66 7.88 -6.69
C ASN A 75 14.17 7.89 -6.32
N TYR A 76 13.80 7.32 -5.16
CA TYR A 76 12.42 7.23 -4.71
C TYR A 76 12.27 7.78 -3.29
N CYS A 77 11.06 8.21 -2.96
CA CYS A 77 10.63 8.45 -1.60
C CYS A 77 9.77 7.27 -1.16
N LEU A 78 10.09 6.70 -0.01
CA LEU A 78 9.34 5.62 0.62
C LEU A 78 8.45 6.16 1.75
N ALA A 79 7.22 5.69 1.81
CA ALA A 79 6.27 6.05 2.84
C ALA A 79 6.70 5.49 4.20
N SER A 80 6.74 6.33 5.24
CA SER A 80 6.78 5.87 6.63
C SER A 80 5.41 5.31 7.11
N GLN A 81 5.32 4.82 8.35
CA GLN A 81 4.07 4.25 8.88
C GLN A 81 2.99 5.31 9.09
N THR A 82 3.41 6.56 9.28
CA THR A 82 2.55 7.73 9.47
C THR A 82 2.42 8.57 8.20
N ALA A 83 3.00 8.10 7.09
CA ALA A 83 2.97 8.80 5.82
C ALA A 83 1.55 8.89 5.28
N ARG A 84 1.18 10.09 4.85
CA ARG A 84 -0.03 10.30 4.06
C ARG A 84 0.24 9.93 2.60
N PRO A 85 -0.77 9.46 1.87
CA PRO A 85 -0.63 9.24 0.43
C PRO A 85 -0.34 10.57 -0.27
N VAL A 86 0.58 10.52 -1.24
CA VAL A 86 1.04 11.69 -1.98
C VAL A 86 1.01 11.41 -3.48
N ILE A 87 0.84 12.47 -4.25
CA ILE A 87 0.82 12.44 -5.71
C ILE A 87 1.88 13.43 -6.22
N PRO A 88 2.67 13.10 -7.25
CA PRO A 88 3.57 14.07 -7.86
C PRO A 88 2.81 15.29 -8.39
N LYS A 89 3.32 16.48 -8.11
CA LYS A 89 2.70 17.75 -8.51
C LYS A 89 3.01 18.01 -9.98
N LEU A 90 1.99 17.93 -10.85
CA LEU A 90 2.08 18.26 -12.29
C LEU A 90 1.54 19.68 -12.60
N GLY A 91 1.32 20.50 -11.57
CA GLY A 91 0.70 21.82 -11.68
C GLY A 91 0.09 22.24 -10.34
N SER A 92 -1.18 22.62 -10.34
CA SER A 92 -1.94 22.86 -9.10
C SER A 92 -2.35 21.55 -8.44
N CYS A 93 -2.33 21.51 -7.10
CA CYS A 93 -2.80 20.35 -6.37
C CYS A 93 -4.34 20.25 -6.43
N PRO A 94 -4.90 19.03 -6.56
CA PRO A 94 -6.34 18.84 -6.60
C PRO A 94 -7.00 19.22 -5.26
N ILE A 95 -8.29 19.54 -5.31
CA ILE A 95 -9.10 19.83 -4.12
C ILE A 95 -9.05 18.63 -3.16
N GLY A 96 -8.88 18.90 -1.86
CA GLY A 96 -8.68 17.86 -0.85
C GLY A 96 -7.22 17.46 -0.67
N SER A 97 -6.27 18.12 -1.32
CA SER A 97 -4.83 17.96 -1.07
C SER A 97 -4.14 19.31 -0.90
N TYR A 98 -2.99 19.31 -0.22
CA TYR A 98 -2.16 20.50 -0.04
C TYR A 98 -0.77 20.28 -0.66
N ALA A 99 -0.17 21.36 -1.17
CA ALA A 99 1.16 21.30 -1.75
C ALA A 99 2.23 21.19 -0.66
N ASN A 100 3.12 20.21 -0.80
CA ASN A 100 4.33 20.06 -0.01
C ASN A 100 5.52 19.86 -0.95
N GLY A 101 6.17 20.97 -1.32
CA GLY A 101 7.20 20.99 -2.36
C GLY A 101 6.65 20.54 -3.72
N ASN A 102 7.24 19.49 -4.28
CA ASN A 102 6.87 18.92 -5.59
C ASN A 102 5.83 17.79 -5.48
N TYR A 103 5.17 17.67 -4.33
CA TYR A 103 4.14 16.67 -4.08
C TYR A 103 2.86 17.33 -3.57
N CYS A 104 1.74 16.70 -3.88
CA CYS A 104 0.44 17.02 -3.31
C CYS A 104 0.11 15.95 -2.25
N VAL A 105 -0.01 16.37 -1.01
CA VAL A 105 -0.32 15.49 0.12
C VAL A 105 -1.83 15.46 0.30
N LEU A 106 -2.42 14.27 0.23
CA LEU A 106 -3.85 14.09 0.39
C LEU A 106 -4.24 14.34 1.85
N THR A 107 -5.25 15.20 2.02
CA THR A 107 -5.93 15.41 3.30
C THR A 107 -6.88 14.24 3.51
N ARG A 108 -7.00 13.77 4.76
CA ARG A 108 -7.70 12.52 5.07
C ARG A 108 -9.21 12.67 4.94
#